data_AF-A0A4Y2X169-F1
#
_entry.id   AF-A0A4Y2X169-F1
#
_cell.length_a   1.000
_cell.length_b   1.000
_cell.length_c   1.000
_cell.angle_alpha   90.00
_cell.angle_beta   90.00
_cell.angle_gamma   90.00
#
_symmetry.space_group_name_H-M   'P 1'
#
loop_
_entity.id
_entity.type
_entity.pdbx_description
1 polymer ?
#
loop_
_entity_poly.entity_id
_entity_poly.type
_entity_poly.pdbx_seq_one_letter_code
_entity_poly.pdbx_strand_id
1 'polypeptide(L)'
;MENDIEKAVRPRFRKNHLFLVCFPAASSYKCHAINKTQNLQGKLTRYTRATWGIKPQIIKEIYTKAIESYILYGSEIWYTDLVKLNLKLNQIQRIPLSTIVKNYRTVSTEALNILSGCPPLDIVAKAKKEKFGLIFRNEALMVQDLTLYREDFDLGNSDLAPPWEACVIPWTMDMDPGIEEYKIFTDGSKWNEQVGSGAICYDSNGQEEWSFSLRLGNNASVFIAEAIAILESIKRILHINCICYIFTDSRSVLMALASYCDQTSIIEEIKLILKDKRNIVLCWVKAHVGISGNEIADSLAKEATRRETIVINIKFSKRWLKNHFQRVIKERWQQRWEFSLKARYTYGLMPQVSTKRCFGDFYINQFLTGHGVFPVYQMRFFGKNDICHCGRDQGTITHYLYGCPTFNQIRQGYLPSNFVNLGLLELISLPKVRVGLRLMGQFLLQKCLD
;
A
#
# COMPACT_ATOMS: atom_id res chain seq x y z
N MET A 1 9.48 49.45 -20.47
CA MET A 1 10.13 48.13 -20.65
C MET A 1 9.76 47.25 -19.46
N GLU A 2 8.44 47.06 -19.32
CA GLU A 2 7.73 46.32 -18.27
C GLU A 2 6.34 46.13 -18.91
N ASN A 3 6.07 44.94 -19.49
CA ASN A 3 4.72 44.43 -19.83
C ASN A 3 4.76 43.19 -20.76
N ASP A 4 5.63 42.19 -20.53
CA ASP A 4 5.62 40.98 -21.39
C ASP A 4 5.99 39.65 -20.68
N ILE A 5 5.65 39.47 -19.40
CA ILE A 5 5.82 38.17 -18.71
C ILE A 5 4.56 37.74 -17.93
N GLU A 6 3.39 37.76 -18.59
CA GLU A 6 2.16 37.19 -18.00
C GLU A 6 1.39 36.24 -18.94
N LYS A 7 2.05 35.71 -19.98
CA LYS A 7 1.46 34.70 -20.86
C LYS A 7 2.39 33.51 -21.08
N ALA A 8 2.37 32.51 -20.20
CA ALA A 8 2.76 31.15 -20.59
C ALA A 8 2.20 30.08 -19.64
N VAL A 9 1.68 29.02 -20.25
CA VAL A 9 1.29 27.70 -19.68
C VAL A 9 -0.06 27.61 -18.97
N ARG A 10 -1.15 27.80 -19.73
CA ARG A 10 -2.41 27.08 -19.46
C ARG A 10 -2.33 25.70 -20.14
N PRO A 11 -2.51 24.57 -19.43
CA PRO A 11 -2.71 23.30 -20.10
C PRO A 11 -4.11 23.32 -20.76
N ARG A 12 -4.16 23.13 -22.08
CA ARG A 12 -5.41 22.88 -22.80
C ARG A 12 -5.90 21.47 -22.45
N PHE A 13 -6.72 21.34 -21.42
CA PHE A 13 -7.46 20.10 -21.15
C PHE A 13 -8.72 20.06 -22.02
N ARG A 14 -8.94 18.96 -22.76
CA ARG A 14 -10.21 18.70 -23.45
C ARG A 14 -11.31 18.64 -22.40
N LYS A 15 -12.33 19.50 -22.58
CA LYS A 15 -13.58 19.47 -21.83
C LYS A 15 -14.23 18.11 -22.08
N ASN A 16 -14.25 17.24 -21.07
CA ASN A 16 -15.36 16.35 -20.73
C ASN A 16 -15.00 15.66 -19.40
N HIS A 17 -15.80 15.93 -18.37
CA HIS A 17 -15.84 15.26 -17.06
C HIS A 17 -14.63 15.37 -16.10
N LEU A 18 -14.07 16.58 -15.94
CA LEU A 18 -13.41 16.95 -14.68
C LEU A 18 -14.22 18.05 -14.00
N PHE A 19 -14.83 17.72 -12.85
CA PHE A 19 -15.20 18.74 -11.87
C PHE A 19 -13.91 19.43 -11.39
N LEU A 20 -13.47 20.43 -12.14
CA LEU A 20 -12.35 21.30 -11.80
C LEU A 20 -12.75 22.11 -10.57
N VAL A 21 -12.26 21.72 -9.40
CA VAL A 21 -12.22 22.62 -8.27
C VAL A 21 -11.18 23.70 -8.58
N CYS A 22 -11.66 24.84 -9.08
CA CYS A 22 -10.86 26.05 -9.20
C CYS A 22 -10.49 26.53 -7.79
N PHE A 23 -9.21 26.48 -7.45
CA PHE A 23 -8.69 27.31 -6.36
C PHE A 23 -8.84 28.77 -6.80
N PRO A 24 -9.49 29.66 -6.03
CA PRO A 24 -9.52 31.08 -6.36
C PRO A 24 -8.08 31.56 -6.54
N ALA A 25 -7.85 32.39 -7.56
CA ALA A 25 -6.53 32.76 -8.12
C ALA A 25 -5.49 33.28 -7.10
N ALA A 26 -5.92 33.63 -5.88
CA ALA A 26 -5.07 34.08 -4.79
C ALA A 26 -4.70 32.99 -3.74
N SER A 27 -5.18 31.75 -3.88
CA SER A 27 -5.01 30.70 -2.87
C SER A 27 -3.98 29.64 -3.29
N SER A 28 -2.75 29.78 -2.81
CA SER A 28 -1.73 28.72 -2.93
C SER A 28 -2.21 27.42 -2.26
N TYR A 29 -1.75 26.25 -2.75
CA TYR A 29 -2.00 24.94 -2.11
C TYR A 29 -1.72 24.96 -0.60
N LYS A 30 -0.71 25.75 -0.19
CA LYS A 30 -0.39 26.05 1.21
C LYS A 30 -1.57 26.65 1.99
N CYS A 31 -2.28 27.65 1.45
CA CYS A 31 -3.43 28.27 2.12
C CYS A 31 -4.60 27.28 2.28
N HIS A 32 -4.85 26.44 1.27
CA HIS A 32 -5.87 25.40 1.34
C HIS A 32 -5.58 24.39 2.45
N ALA A 33 -4.36 23.84 2.47
CA ALA A 33 -3.93 22.87 3.45
C ALA A 33 -3.93 23.40 4.89
N ILE A 34 -3.81 24.71 5.10
CA ILE A 34 -3.81 25.34 6.43
C ILE A 34 -5.24 25.58 6.94
N ASN A 35 -6.04 26.33 6.18
CA ASN A 35 -7.29 26.93 6.70
C ASN A 35 -8.37 25.90 7.05
N LYS A 36 -8.45 24.79 6.32
CA LYS A 36 -9.48 23.76 6.55
C LYS A 36 -9.03 22.64 7.50
N THR A 37 -7.73 22.41 7.62
CA THR A 37 -7.18 21.33 8.44
C THR A 37 -7.13 21.72 9.92
N GLN A 38 -6.90 23.00 10.24
CA GLN A 38 -6.84 23.50 11.62
C GLN A 38 -8.13 23.26 12.41
N ASN A 39 -9.31 23.38 11.77
CA ASN A 39 -10.59 23.14 12.44
C ASN A 39 -10.78 21.65 12.77
N LEU A 40 -10.54 20.75 11.81
CA LEU A 40 -10.61 19.30 12.02
C LEU A 40 -9.60 18.81 13.06
N GLN A 41 -8.35 19.29 12.98
CA GLN A 41 -7.31 18.96 13.94
C GLN A 41 -7.64 19.52 15.33
N GLY A 42 -8.20 20.74 15.41
CA GLY A 42 -8.65 21.36 16.65
C GLY A 42 -9.79 20.60 17.33
N LYS A 43 -10.69 19.98 16.55
CA LYS A 43 -11.71 19.08 17.11
C LYS A 43 -11.06 17.80 17.66
N LEU A 44 -10.14 17.19 16.91
CA LEU A 44 -9.46 15.97 17.33
C LEU A 44 -8.70 16.15 18.64
N THR A 45 -7.97 17.27 18.80
CA THR A 45 -7.20 17.57 20.03
C THR A 45 -8.07 17.83 21.25
N ARG A 46 -9.38 18.11 21.11
CA ARG A 46 -10.31 18.25 22.24
C ARG A 46 -10.71 16.91 22.84
N TYR A 47 -10.79 15.86 22.03
CA TYR A 47 -11.23 14.52 22.47
C TYR A 47 -10.09 13.65 23.01
N THR A 48 -8.88 14.20 23.09
CA THR A 48 -7.67 13.43 23.39
C THR A 48 -6.67 14.31 24.14
N ARG A 49 -6.15 13.80 25.26
CA ARG A 49 -5.05 14.41 26.00
C ARG A 49 -3.90 13.41 26.18
N ALA A 50 -2.86 13.83 26.88
CA ALA A 50 -1.68 13.00 27.13
C ALA A 50 -2.05 11.66 27.79
N THR A 51 -2.87 11.67 28.83
CA THR A 51 -3.14 10.48 29.65
C THR A 51 -4.52 9.85 29.42
N TRP A 52 -5.45 10.55 28.75
CA TRP A 52 -6.82 10.08 28.53
C TRP A 52 -7.34 10.42 27.13
N GLY A 53 -8.47 9.81 26.75
CA GLY A 53 -9.18 10.08 25.49
C GLY A 53 -9.20 8.90 24.53
N ILE A 54 -9.51 9.18 23.27
CA ILE A 54 -9.71 8.17 22.22
C ILE A 54 -8.46 7.26 22.06
N LYS A 55 -8.70 5.99 21.73
CA LYS A 55 -7.64 5.02 21.44
C LYS A 55 -6.77 5.49 20.26
N PRO A 56 -5.43 5.43 20.35
CA PRO A 56 -4.51 5.88 19.30
C PRO A 56 -4.78 5.31 17.91
N GLN A 57 -5.21 4.05 17.84
CA GLN A 57 -5.52 3.36 16.58
C GLN A 57 -6.67 4.05 15.83
N ILE A 58 -7.72 4.47 16.55
CA ILE A 58 -8.87 5.18 15.98
C ILE A 58 -8.45 6.56 15.47
N ILE A 59 -7.62 7.27 16.24
CA ILE A 59 -7.09 8.59 15.84
C ILE A 59 -6.24 8.46 14.58
N LYS A 60 -5.39 7.42 14.50
CA LYS A 60 -4.59 7.12 13.31
C LYS A 60 -5.47 6.80 12.10
N GLU A 61 -6.55 6.06 12.29
CA GLU A 61 -7.51 5.77 11.21
C GLU A 61 -8.20 7.04 10.71
N ILE A 62 -8.72 7.89 11.61
CA ILE A 62 -9.28 9.20 11.26
C ILE A 62 -8.25 10.05 10.52
N TYR A 63 -7.00 10.08 10.99
CA TYR A 63 -5.93 10.81 10.34
C TYR A 63 -5.67 10.29 8.92
N THR A 64 -5.41 9.00 8.74
CA THR A 64 -5.05 8.41 7.44
C THR A 64 -6.19 8.41 6.43
N LYS A 65 -7.45 8.24 6.88
CA LYS A 65 -8.62 8.19 6.00
C LYS A 65 -9.20 9.55 5.68
N ALA A 66 -9.28 10.45 6.65
CA ALA A 66 -9.91 11.75 6.48
C ALA A 66 -8.89 12.88 6.37
N ILE A 67 -8.08 13.11 7.39
CA ILE A 67 -7.23 14.32 7.49
C ILE A 67 -6.12 14.31 6.42
N GLU A 68 -5.41 13.20 6.25
CA GLU A 68 -4.36 13.04 5.24
C GLU A 68 -4.94 13.19 3.83
N SER A 69 -6.05 12.49 3.53
CA SER A 69 -6.78 12.63 2.26
C SER A 69 -7.17 14.08 1.97
N TYR A 70 -7.63 14.79 3.00
CA TYR A 70 -8.04 16.18 2.90
C TYR A 70 -6.85 17.13 2.65
N ILE A 71 -5.74 16.97 3.37
CA ILE A 71 -4.53 17.79 3.17
C ILE A 71 -3.95 17.55 1.77
N LEU A 72 -3.92 16.30 1.34
CA LEU A 72 -3.35 15.90 0.06
C LEU A 72 -4.31 16.13 -1.12
N TYR A 73 -5.50 16.66 -0.88
CA TYR A 73 -6.43 17.01 -1.94
C TYR A 73 -5.83 18.07 -2.88
N GLY A 74 -5.72 17.75 -4.16
CA GLY A 74 -5.13 18.63 -5.17
C GLY A 74 -3.59 18.69 -5.13
N SER A 75 -2.95 17.93 -4.23
CA SER A 75 -1.48 17.80 -4.22
C SER A 75 -0.95 17.25 -5.55
N GLU A 76 -1.75 16.43 -6.23
CA GLU A 76 -1.42 15.87 -7.54
C GLU A 76 -1.08 16.92 -8.60
N ILE A 77 -1.73 18.09 -8.54
CA ILE A 77 -1.62 19.16 -9.56
C ILE A 77 -0.71 20.29 -9.07
N TRP A 78 -0.87 20.69 -7.81
CA TRP A 78 -0.33 21.94 -7.27
C TRP A 78 0.91 21.77 -6.38
N TYR A 79 1.26 20.55 -5.98
CA TYR A 79 2.46 20.32 -5.17
C TYR A 79 3.73 20.68 -5.95
N THR A 80 4.63 21.42 -5.31
CA THR A 80 5.98 21.72 -5.79
C THR A 80 6.98 21.33 -4.72
N ASP A 81 8.11 20.74 -5.11
CA ASP A 81 9.11 20.19 -4.18
C ASP A 81 9.99 21.30 -3.57
N LEU A 82 9.34 22.32 -3.02
CA LEU A 82 9.98 23.49 -2.41
C LEU A 82 10.19 23.23 -0.93
N VAL A 83 11.40 23.50 -0.43
CA VAL A 83 11.77 23.35 0.98
C VAL A 83 10.75 24.01 1.92
N LYS A 84 10.31 25.25 1.61
CA LYS A 84 9.31 25.99 2.40
C LYS A 84 7.96 25.27 2.48
N LEU A 85 7.51 24.64 1.39
CA LEU A 85 6.26 23.89 1.36
C LEU A 85 6.37 22.59 2.15
N ASN A 86 7.47 21.85 1.96
CA ASN A 86 7.74 20.58 2.64
C ASN A 86 7.84 20.75 4.15
N LEU A 87 8.50 21.82 4.61
CA LEU A 87 8.52 22.18 6.03
C LEU A 87 7.12 22.50 6.56
N LYS A 88 6.29 23.19 5.78
CA LYS A 88 4.92 23.52 6.19
C LYS A 88 4.02 22.29 6.27
N LEU A 89 4.12 21.35 5.32
CA LEU A 89 3.41 20.08 5.37
C LEU A 89 3.79 19.27 6.61
N ASN A 90 5.08 19.20 6.93
CA ASN A 90 5.57 18.54 8.13
C ASN A 90 5.07 19.22 9.43
N GLN A 91 4.96 20.55 9.45
CA GLN A 91 4.36 21.27 10.58
C GLN A 91 2.86 20.95 10.75
N ILE A 92 2.10 20.90 9.65
CA ILE A 92 0.67 20.56 9.67
C ILE A 92 0.48 19.11 10.12
N GLN A 93 1.32 18.19 9.64
CA GLN A 93 1.29 16.77 10.00
C GLN A 93 1.58 16.56 11.49
N ARG A 94 2.53 17.32 12.03
CA ARG A 94 3.00 17.16 13.42
C ARG A 94 1.87 17.18 14.44
N ILE A 95 0.82 17.98 14.21
CA ILE A 95 -0.31 18.15 15.13
C ILE A 95 -1.04 16.82 15.36
N PRO A 96 -1.66 16.18 14.35
CA PRO A 96 -2.34 14.89 14.53
C PRO A 96 -1.38 13.78 14.96
N LEU A 97 -0.12 13.78 14.51
CA LEU A 97 0.83 12.76 14.96
C LEU A 97 1.15 12.88 16.45
N SER A 98 1.29 14.11 16.98
CA SER A 98 1.46 14.32 18.42
C SER A 98 0.25 13.86 19.22
N THR A 99 -0.94 13.98 18.64
CA THR A 99 -2.18 13.45 19.24
C THR A 99 -2.25 11.92 19.25
N ILE A 100 -1.81 11.27 18.16
CA ILE A 100 -1.72 9.80 18.07
C ILE A 100 -0.69 9.29 19.09
N VAL A 101 0.49 9.91 19.11
CA VAL A 101 1.61 9.44 19.91
C VAL A 101 1.49 9.85 21.37
N LYS A 102 0.84 10.96 21.71
CA LYS A 102 0.75 11.48 23.08
C LYS A 102 2.15 11.68 23.68
N ASN A 103 2.83 12.76 23.31
CA ASN A 103 4.23 12.98 23.67
C ASN A 103 4.53 14.41 24.13
N TYR A 104 5.76 14.65 24.56
CA TYR A 104 6.26 16.01 24.82
C TYR A 104 6.46 16.80 23.52
N ARG A 105 6.22 18.12 23.59
CA ARG A 105 6.34 19.05 22.45
C ARG A 105 7.73 19.09 21.82
N THR A 106 8.76 18.67 22.55
CA THR A 106 10.17 18.65 22.15
C THR A 106 10.57 17.48 21.27
N VAL A 107 9.74 16.43 21.19
CA VAL A 107 10.04 15.23 20.38
C VAL A 107 10.01 15.57 18.90
N SER A 108 11.00 15.17 18.10
CA SER A 108 11.05 15.54 16.68
C SER A 108 9.88 14.99 15.86
N THR A 109 9.55 15.62 14.72
CA THR A 109 8.49 15.13 13.83
C THR A 109 8.86 13.79 13.19
N GLU A 110 10.15 13.50 13.05
CA GLU A 110 10.63 12.22 12.53
C GLU A 110 10.38 11.08 13.52
N ALA A 111 10.66 11.28 14.81
CA ALA A 111 10.27 10.32 15.84
C ALA A 111 8.75 10.08 15.84
N LEU A 112 7.97 11.14 15.66
CA LEU A 112 6.51 11.04 15.55
C LEU A 112 6.06 10.18 14.37
N ASN A 113 6.64 10.35 13.18
CA ASN A 113 6.36 9.51 12.01
C ASN A 113 6.64 8.04 12.31
N ILE A 114 7.76 7.73 12.96
CA ILE A 114 8.16 6.36 13.32
C ILE A 114 7.21 5.72 14.34
N LEU A 115 6.88 6.44 15.41
CA LEU A 115 6.01 5.93 16.49
C LEU A 115 4.55 5.78 16.05
N SER A 116 4.04 6.75 15.28
CA SER A 116 2.68 6.70 14.72
C SER A 116 2.57 5.74 13.54
N GLY A 117 3.68 5.35 12.92
CA GLY A 117 3.70 4.57 11.69
C GLY A 117 3.05 5.31 10.52
N CYS A 118 3.24 6.63 10.45
CA CYS A 118 2.74 7.48 9.37
C CYS A 118 3.93 8.02 8.56
N PRO A 119 3.93 7.90 7.22
CA PRO A 119 4.99 8.47 6.40
C PRO A 119 4.92 10.01 6.40
N PRO A 120 6.05 10.71 6.23
CA PRO A 120 6.06 12.17 6.07
C PRO A 120 5.16 12.65 4.92
N LEU A 121 4.30 13.65 5.18
CA LEU A 121 3.30 14.11 4.20
C LEU A 121 3.90 14.58 2.87
N ASP A 122 5.08 15.20 2.88
CA ASP A 122 5.74 15.67 1.66
C ASP A 122 6.18 14.50 0.76
N ILE A 123 6.61 13.37 1.33
CA ILE A 123 6.92 12.15 0.57
C ILE A 123 5.65 11.60 -0.10
N VAL A 124 4.54 11.59 0.63
CA VAL A 124 3.25 11.12 0.09
C VAL A 124 2.75 12.06 -1.02
N ALA A 125 2.83 13.37 -0.82
CA ALA A 125 2.46 14.38 -1.82
C ALA A 125 3.28 14.24 -3.11
N LYS A 126 4.60 14.05 -2.99
CA LYS A 126 5.48 13.82 -4.13
C LYS A 126 5.11 12.57 -4.92
N ALA A 127 4.89 11.43 -4.23
CA ALA A 127 4.47 10.18 -4.86
C ALA A 127 3.10 10.31 -5.55
N LYS A 128 2.14 11.04 -4.96
CA LYS A 128 0.85 11.33 -5.58
C LYS A 128 0.99 12.15 -6.86
N LYS A 129 1.83 13.19 -6.83
CA LYS A 129 2.13 14.02 -8.00
C LYS A 129 2.77 13.20 -9.12
N GLU A 130 3.78 12.39 -8.83
CA GLU A 130 4.44 11.52 -9.81
C GLU A 130 3.44 10.53 -10.44
N LYS A 131 2.58 9.91 -9.62
CA LYS A 131 1.51 9.05 -10.11
C LYS A 131 0.53 9.79 -11.03
N PHE A 132 0.16 11.02 -10.66
CA PHE A 132 -0.72 11.85 -11.47
C PHE A 132 -0.06 12.27 -12.79
N GLY A 133 1.23 12.61 -12.76
CA GLY A 133 2.03 12.92 -13.95
C GLY A 133 2.01 11.77 -14.95
N LEU A 134 2.29 10.55 -14.49
CA LEU A 134 2.21 9.35 -15.32
C LEU A 134 0.82 9.16 -15.93
N ILE A 135 -0.22 9.19 -15.09
CA ILE A 135 -1.58 8.88 -15.54
C ILE A 135 -2.13 9.98 -16.44
N PHE A 136 -2.06 11.25 -16.07
CA PHE A 136 -2.82 12.31 -16.74
C PHE A 136 -1.98 13.22 -17.63
N ARG A 137 -0.65 13.19 -17.52
CA ARG A 137 0.27 14.00 -18.32
C ARG A 137 1.20 13.16 -19.19
N ASN A 138 1.09 11.84 -19.12
CA ASN A 138 1.97 10.88 -19.79
C ASN A 138 3.46 11.14 -19.48
N GLU A 139 3.76 11.59 -18.25
CA GLU A 139 5.14 11.72 -17.78
C GLU A 139 5.75 10.33 -17.58
N ALA A 140 7.01 10.15 -17.98
CA ALA A 140 7.71 8.88 -17.86
C ALA A 140 7.91 8.48 -16.39
N LEU A 141 7.61 7.23 -16.06
CA LEU A 141 7.93 6.61 -14.77
C LEU A 141 9.16 5.71 -14.94
N MET A 142 10.26 6.10 -14.30
CA MET A 142 11.48 5.29 -14.24
C MET A 142 11.37 4.24 -13.14
N VAL A 143 11.52 2.97 -13.50
CA VAL A 143 11.50 1.84 -12.58
C VAL A 143 12.72 0.97 -12.87
N GLN A 144 13.78 1.12 -12.05
CA GLN A 144 15.09 0.51 -12.34
C GLN A 144 15.55 0.95 -13.74
N ASP A 145 15.76 0.01 -14.67
CA ASP A 145 16.20 0.27 -16.04
C ASP A 145 15.03 0.38 -17.04
N LEU A 146 13.78 0.30 -16.57
CA LEU A 146 12.58 0.42 -17.40
C LEU A 146 12.00 1.84 -17.36
N THR A 147 11.66 2.36 -18.53
CA THR A 147 10.90 3.62 -18.69
C THR A 147 9.47 3.29 -19.07
N LEU A 148 8.51 3.57 -18.18
CA LEU A 148 7.10 3.26 -18.38
C LEU A 148 6.28 4.53 -18.64
N TYR A 149 5.28 4.42 -19.51
CA TYR A 149 4.32 5.46 -19.86
C TYR A 149 2.89 5.02 -19.53
N ARG A 150 1.91 5.92 -19.71
CA ARG A 150 0.50 5.61 -19.39
C ARG A 150 0.00 4.35 -20.12
N GLU A 151 0.42 4.17 -21.37
CA GLU A 151 -0.03 3.10 -22.27
C GLU A 151 0.40 1.69 -21.83
N ASP A 152 1.46 1.60 -21.02
CA ASP A 152 1.96 0.35 -20.44
C ASP A 152 1.06 -0.18 -19.32
N PHE A 153 0.06 0.60 -18.89
CA PHE A 153 -0.83 0.23 -17.78
C PHE A 153 -2.24 -0.10 -18.27
N ASP A 154 -2.79 -1.19 -17.73
CA ASP A 154 -4.21 -1.47 -17.79
C ASP A 154 -4.90 -0.76 -16.61
N LEU A 155 -5.45 0.41 -16.91
CA LEU A 155 -6.15 1.27 -15.95
C LEU A 155 -7.68 1.10 -15.98
N GLY A 156 -8.19 0.22 -16.85
CA GLY A 156 -9.60 0.07 -17.17
C GLY A 156 -10.16 1.22 -18.01
N ASN A 157 -11.30 0.99 -18.66
CA ASN A 157 -12.04 2.05 -19.36
C ASN A 157 -12.68 3.01 -18.34
N SER A 158 -12.57 4.32 -18.59
CA SER A 158 -13.23 5.35 -17.76
C SER A 158 -14.73 5.42 -18.00
N ASP A 159 -15.17 4.95 -19.18
CA ASP A 159 -16.54 5.04 -19.65
C ASP A 159 -17.22 3.72 -19.32
N LEU A 160 -17.66 3.60 -18.07
CA LEU A 160 -18.38 2.43 -17.64
C LEU A 160 -19.73 2.39 -18.34
N ALA A 161 -19.92 1.36 -19.17
CA ALA A 161 -21.26 0.97 -19.57
C ALA A 161 -22.08 0.77 -18.30
N PRO A 162 -23.30 1.33 -18.23
CA PRO A 162 -24.13 1.16 -17.07
C PRO A 162 -24.43 -0.33 -16.82
N PRO A 163 -24.73 -0.75 -15.57
CA PRO A 163 -24.86 -2.16 -15.22
C PRO A 163 -25.85 -2.97 -16.09
N TRP A 164 -26.86 -2.32 -16.66
CA TRP A 164 -27.86 -2.95 -17.54
C TRP A 164 -27.38 -3.21 -18.98
N GLU A 165 -26.26 -2.60 -19.40
CA GLU A 165 -25.61 -2.84 -20.70
C GLU A 165 -24.42 -3.80 -20.60
N ALA A 166 -24.01 -4.16 -19.38
CA ALA A 166 -22.85 -4.99 -19.14
C ALA A 166 -23.12 -6.45 -19.56
N CYS A 167 -22.25 -6.95 -20.44
CA CYS A 167 -22.25 -8.34 -20.89
C CYS A 167 -21.72 -9.26 -19.78
N VAL A 168 -22.49 -10.29 -19.46
CA VAL A 168 -22.10 -11.36 -18.54
C VAL A 168 -22.00 -12.64 -19.33
N ILE A 169 -20.89 -13.35 -19.17
CA ILE A 169 -20.71 -14.65 -19.81
C ILE A 169 -21.01 -15.73 -18.78
N PRO A 170 -22.10 -16.50 -18.94
CA PRO A 170 -22.39 -17.62 -18.07
C PRO A 170 -21.37 -18.73 -18.29
N TRP A 171 -21.21 -19.56 -17.27
CA TRP A 171 -20.37 -20.76 -17.31
C TRP A 171 -21.06 -21.86 -16.52
N THR A 172 -20.68 -23.11 -16.79
CA THR A 172 -21.29 -24.30 -16.18
C THR A 172 -20.24 -25.13 -15.43
N MET A 173 -20.68 -26.00 -14.53
CA MET A 173 -19.79 -26.97 -13.86
C MET A 173 -19.94 -28.34 -14.51
N ASP A 174 -18.81 -29.00 -14.80
CA ASP A 174 -18.68 -30.44 -15.10
C ASP A 174 -19.83 -31.03 -15.95
N MET A 175 -20.06 -30.46 -17.13
CA MET A 175 -20.78 -31.14 -18.20
C MET A 175 -19.70 -31.57 -19.20
N ASP A 176 -19.16 -32.79 -19.07
CA ASP A 176 -18.51 -33.40 -20.24
C ASP A 176 -19.64 -33.84 -21.18
N PRO A 177 -19.83 -33.16 -22.31
CA PRO A 177 -20.99 -33.38 -23.14
C PRO A 177 -20.89 -34.65 -24.01
N GLY A 178 -19.75 -35.38 -23.97
CA GLY A 178 -19.52 -36.61 -24.73
C GLY A 178 -18.42 -36.47 -25.78
N ILE A 179 -18.31 -37.43 -26.70
CA ILE A 179 -17.13 -37.59 -27.59
C ILE A 179 -17.26 -36.76 -28.88
N GLU A 180 -18.46 -36.33 -29.28
CA GLU A 180 -18.73 -35.75 -30.62
C GLU A 180 -18.62 -34.21 -30.70
N GLU A 181 -17.91 -33.56 -29.78
CA GLU A 181 -17.83 -32.09 -29.71
C GLU A 181 -16.39 -31.61 -29.48
N TYR A 182 -16.10 -30.37 -29.91
CA TYR A 182 -14.77 -29.78 -29.74
C TYR A 182 -14.50 -29.50 -28.25
N LYS A 183 -13.38 -30.01 -27.75
CA LYS A 183 -12.96 -29.84 -26.35
C LYS A 183 -11.64 -29.10 -26.26
N ILE A 184 -11.66 -27.93 -25.64
CA ILE A 184 -10.49 -27.11 -25.41
C ILE A 184 -10.19 -27.08 -23.93
N PHE A 185 -8.97 -27.40 -23.53
CA PHE A 185 -8.51 -27.28 -22.15
C PHE A 185 -7.48 -26.16 -22.06
N THR A 186 -7.62 -25.29 -21.06
CA THR A 186 -6.78 -24.10 -20.89
C THR A 186 -6.19 -24.04 -19.49
N ASP A 187 -4.94 -23.60 -19.37
CA ASP A 187 -4.30 -23.35 -18.08
C ASP A 187 -3.28 -22.18 -18.15
N GLY A 188 -2.97 -21.60 -16.98
CA GLY A 188 -1.98 -20.55 -16.80
C GLY A 188 -1.04 -20.85 -15.62
N SER A 189 0.26 -20.71 -15.85
CA SER A 189 1.29 -21.01 -14.85
C SER A 189 2.21 -19.82 -14.58
N LYS A 190 2.70 -19.73 -13.34
CA LYS A 190 3.76 -18.78 -12.96
C LYS A 190 4.83 -19.49 -12.14
N TRP A 191 6.07 -19.40 -12.59
CA TRP A 191 7.24 -19.99 -11.93
C TRP A 191 8.43 -19.02 -11.99
N ASN A 192 9.10 -18.77 -10.86
CA ASN A 192 10.28 -17.86 -10.80
C ASN A 192 10.08 -16.49 -11.49
N GLU A 193 8.94 -15.83 -11.27
CA GLU A 193 8.52 -14.58 -11.94
C GLU A 193 8.26 -14.69 -13.46
N GLN A 194 8.39 -15.88 -14.02
CA GLN A 194 8.12 -16.19 -15.42
C GLN A 194 6.69 -16.71 -15.55
N VAL A 195 5.95 -16.24 -16.56
CA VAL A 195 4.51 -16.50 -16.70
C VAL A 195 4.23 -17.12 -18.06
N GLY A 196 3.43 -18.18 -18.07
CA GLY A 196 3.10 -18.96 -19.26
C GLY A 196 1.63 -19.30 -19.31
N SER A 197 1.09 -19.39 -20.53
CA SER A 197 -0.29 -19.81 -20.80
C SER A 197 -0.27 -20.98 -21.77
N GLY A 198 -1.11 -21.99 -21.52
CA GLY A 198 -1.18 -23.19 -22.34
C GLY A 198 -2.62 -23.55 -22.67
N ALA A 199 -2.82 -24.14 -23.84
CA ALA A 199 -4.08 -24.79 -24.16
C ALA A 199 -3.90 -25.91 -25.19
N ILE A 200 -4.86 -26.83 -25.20
CA ILE A 200 -4.96 -27.93 -26.16
C ILE A 200 -6.41 -28.07 -26.63
N CYS A 201 -6.60 -28.37 -27.91
CA CYS A 201 -7.90 -28.60 -28.55
C CYS A 201 -7.99 -29.99 -29.14
N TYR A 202 -9.06 -30.68 -28.80
CA TYR A 202 -9.47 -31.94 -29.41
C TYR A 202 -10.66 -31.69 -30.34
N ASP A 203 -10.59 -32.28 -31.54
CA ASP A 203 -11.68 -32.29 -32.50
C ASP A 203 -12.84 -33.20 -32.03
N SER A 204 -13.92 -33.24 -32.81
CA SER A 204 -15.08 -34.10 -32.55
C SER A 204 -14.81 -35.60 -32.63
N ASN A 205 -13.60 -36.02 -33.05
CA ASN A 205 -13.17 -37.41 -33.07
C ASN A 205 -12.23 -37.73 -31.89
N GLY A 206 -11.96 -36.76 -31.02
CA GLY A 206 -11.02 -36.88 -29.91
C GLY A 206 -9.55 -36.82 -30.32
N GLN A 207 -9.23 -36.38 -31.55
CA GLN A 207 -7.86 -36.18 -32.01
C GLN A 207 -7.38 -34.76 -31.69
N GLU A 208 -6.09 -34.60 -31.36
CA GLU A 208 -5.50 -33.28 -31.16
C GLU A 208 -5.51 -32.50 -32.49
N GLU A 209 -6.23 -31.38 -32.51
CA GLU A 209 -6.25 -30.48 -33.66
C GLU A 209 -5.14 -29.44 -33.57
N TRP A 210 -4.95 -28.87 -32.38
CA TRP A 210 -3.89 -27.92 -32.09
C TRP A 210 -3.60 -27.81 -30.59
N SER A 211 -2.40 -27.35 -30.28
CA SER A 211 -2.00 -26.95 -28.94
C SER A 211 -1.18 -25.66 -28.99
N PHE A 212 -1.05 -24.97 -27.86
CA PHE A 212 -0.11 -23.86 -27.71
C PHE A 212 0.48 -23.75 -26.32
N SER A 213 1.66 -23.13 -26.30
CA SER A 213 2.39 -22.73 -25.11
C SER A 213 2.94 -21.33 -25.36
N LEU A 214 2.36 -20.32 -24.70
CA LEU A 214 2.65 -18.90 -24.92
C LEU A 214 3.34 -18.30 -23.70
N ARG A 215 4.53 -17.74 -23.92
CA ARG A 215 5.27 -17.00 -22.88
C ARG A 215 4.72 -15.59 -22.75
N LEU A 216 4.30 -15.21 -21.55
CA LEU A 216 3.83 -13.87 -21.23
C LEU A 216 4.94 -13.02 -20.59
N GLY A 217 4.73 -11.70 -20.58
CA GLY A 217 5.56 -10.77 -19.82
C GLY A 217 5.59 -11.10 -18.32
N ASN A 218 6.75 -10.97 -17.69
CA ASN A 218 6.97 -11.31 -16.28
C ASN A 218 6.09 -10.50 -15.29
N ASN A 219 5.53 -9.39 -15.74
CA ASN A 219 4.60 -8.55 -14.98
C ASN A 219 3.17 -9.12 -14.90
N ALA A 220 2.85 -10.17 -15.65
CA ALA A 220 1.56 -10.84 -15.60
C ALA A 220 1.35 -11.61 -14.27
N SER A 221 0.08 -11.79 -13.89
CA SER A 221 -0.32 -12.70 -12.81
C SER A 221 -0.81 -14.02 -13.38
N VAL A 222 -0.92 -15.06 -12.55
CA VAL A 222 -1.54 -16.35 -12.92
C VAL A 222 -2.94 -16.13 -13.49
N PHE A 223 -3.76 -15.29 -12.84
CA PHE A 223 -5.08 -14.90 -13.34
C PHE A 223 -5.05 -14.34 -14.77
N ILE A 224 -4.06 -13.51 -15.12
CA ILE A 224 -3.92 -12.99 -16.48
C ILE A 224 -3.49 -14.09 -17.44
N ALA A 225 -2.63 -15.01 -17.00
CA ALA A 225 -2.21 -16.14 -17.81
C ALA A 225 -3.38 -17.07 -18.18
N GLU A 226 -4.22 -17.39 -17.20
CA GLU A 226 -5.44 -18.19 -17.41
C GLU A 226 -6.42 -17.46 -18.34
N ALA A 227 -6.62 -16.15 -18.15
CA ALA A 227 -7.49 -15.36 -19.02
C ALA A 227 -6.95 -15.28 -20.48
N ILE A 228 -5.64 -15.13 -20.66
CA ILE A 228 -5.02 -15.16 -21.99
C ILE A 228 -5.16 -16.54 -22.64
N ALA A 229 -5.03 -17.63 -21.87
CA ALA A 229 -5.24 -18.98 -22.40
C ALA A 229 -6.65 -19.14 -22.97
N ILE A 230 -7.67 -18.63 -22.28
CA ILE A 230 -9.06 -18.61 -22.76
C ILE A 230 -9.20 -17.70 -23.99
N LEU A 231 -8.67 -16.47 -23.94
CA LEU A 231 -8.79 -15.50 -25.04
C LEU A 231 -8.18 -16.03 -26.35
N GLU A 232 -6.96 -16.56 -26.29
CA GLU A 232 -6.27 -17.08 -27.47
C GLU A 232 -6.91 -18.37 -27.99
N SER A 233 -7.48 -19.18 -27.09
CA SER A 233 -8.30 -20.33 -27.48
C SER A 233 -9.55 -19.90 -28.25
N ILE A 234 -10.29 -18.92 -27.73
CA ILE A 234 -11.49 -18.37 -28.38
C ILE A 234 -11.13 -17.86 -29.77
N LYS A 235 -10.07 -17.05 -29.91
CA LYS A 235 -9.62 -16.51 -31.20
C LYS A 235 -9.36 -17.60 -32.24
N ARG A 236 -8.80 -18.73 -31.83
CA ARG A 236 -8.51 -19.87 -32.73
C ARG A 236 -9.77 -20.60 -33.18
N ILE A 237 -10.81 -20.69 -32.34
CA ILE A 237 -12.04 -21.43 -32.66
C ILE A 237 -13.15 -20.54 -33.25
N LEU A 238 -12.92 -19.24 -33.48
CA LEU A 238 -13.95 -18.32 -33.99
C LEU A 238 -14.55 -18.72 -35.34
N HIS A 239 -13.80 -19.47 -36.15
CA HIS A 239 -14.19 -19.94 -37.48
C HIS A 239 -14.98 -21.26 -37.44
N ILE A 240 -14.99 -21.95 -36.29
CA ILE A 240 -15.71 -23.20 -36.10
C ILE A 240 -17.19 -22.89 -35.83
N ASN A 241 -18.08 -23.49 -36.63
CA ASN A 241 -19.53 -23.32 -36.52
C ASN A 241 -20.22 -24.41 -35.67
N CYS A 242 -19.44 -25.31 -35.06
CA CYS A 242 -19.92 -26.34 -34.14
C CYS A 242 -19.91 -25.83 -32.69
N ILE A 243 -20.51 -26.59 -31.77
CA ILE A 243 -20.43 -26.31 -30.33
C ILE A 243 -19.00 -26.64 -29.86
N CYS A 244 -18.39 -25.69 -29.15
CA CYS A 244 -17.05 -25.80 -28.60
C CYS A 244 -17.10 -25.58 -27.09
N TYR A 245 -16.46 -26.47 -26.33
CA TYR A 245 -16.39 -26.41 -24.88
C TYR A 245 -14.98 -26.02 -24.47
N ILE A 246 -14.87 -24.94 -23.70
CA ILE A 246 -13.61 -24.51 -23.10
C ILE A 246 -13.64 -24.87 -21.62
N PHE A 247 -12.80 -25.81 -21.24
CA PHE A 247 -12.60 -26.28 -19.88
C PHE A 247 -11.42 -25.53 -19.25
N THR A 248 -11.66 -24.95 -18.08
CA THR A 248 -10.65 -24.25 -17.28
C THR A 248 -10.85 -24.57 -15.81
N ASP A 249 -9.76 -24.71 -15.07
CA ASP A 249 -9.80 -24.81 -13.60
C ASP A 249 -9.76 -23.45 -12.90
N SER A 250 -9.57 -22.36 -13.66
CA SER A 250 -9.60 -20.99 -13.15
C SER A 250 -11.02 -20.52 -12.84
N ARG A 251 -11.49 -20.88 -11.65
CA ARG A 251 -12.74 -20.33 -11.10
C ARG A 251 -12.68 -18.81 -11.00
N SER A 252 -11.50 -18.23 -10.75
CA SER A 252 -11.35 -16.77 -10.67
C SER A 252 -11.64 -16.07 -11.99
N VAL A 253 -11.17 -16.59 -13.12
CA VAL A 253 -11.45 -15.98 -14.43
C VAL A 253 -12.91 -16.15 -14.82
N LEU A 254 -13.50 -17.32 -14.57
CA LEU A 254 -14.93 -17.55 -14.79
C LEU A 254 -15.82 -16.62 -13.95
N MET A 255 -15.47 -16.38 -12.69
CA MET A 255 -16.18 -15.42 -11.84
C MET A 255 -16.03 -13.98 -12.35
N ALA A 256 -14.86 -13.60 -12.90
CA ALA A 256 -14.68 -12.27 -13.50
C ALA A 256 -15.50 -12.10 -14.79
N LEU A 257 -15.61 -13.16 -15.60
CA LEU A 257 -16.47 -13.20 -16.78
C LEU A 257 -17.96 -13.14 -16.44
N ALA A 258 -18.35 -13.75 -15.30
CA ALA A 258 -19.70 -13.70 -14.75
C ALA A 258 -20.02 -12.40 -13.98
N SER A 259 -19.00 -11.58 -13.67
CA SER A 259 -19.11 -10.36 -12.87
C SER A 259 -19.40 -9.14 -13.73
N TYR A 260 -20.19 -8.19 -13.22
CA TYR A 260 -20.44 -6.91 -13.89
C TYR A 260 -19.32 -5.89 -13.68
N CYS A 261 -18.45 -6.10 -12.67
CA CYS A 261 -17.55 -5.07 -12.16
C CYS A 261 -16.08 -5.26 -12.53
N ASP A 262 -15.70 -6.42 -13.08
CA ASP A 262 -14.31 -6.71 -13.42
C ASP A 262 -13.94 -6.14 -14.80
N GLN A 263 -12.98 -5.20 -14.80
CA GLN A 263 -12.64 -4.28 -15.90
C GLN A 263 -11.18 -4.42 -16.36
N THR A 264 -10.56 -5.58 -16.15
CA THR A 264 -9.28 -5.85 -16.81
C THR A 264 -9.53 -5.95 -18.30
N SER A 265 -8.69 -5.30 -19.12
CA SER A 265 -8.92 -5.17 -20.56
C SER A 265 -9.12 -6.51 -21.26
N ILE A 266 -8.43 -7.56 -20.80
CA ILE A 266 -8.53 -8.93 -21.33
C ILE A 266 -9.92 -9.55 -21.08
N ILE A 267 -10.50 -9.33 -19.90
CA ILE A 267 -11.84 -9.84 -19.57
C ILE A 267 -12.89 -9.10 -20.38
N GLU A 268 -12.74 -7.78 -20.58
CA GLU A 268 -13.60 -7.00 -21.47
C GLU A 268 -13.51 -7.52 -22.92
N GLU A 269 -12.31 -7.80 -23.41
CA GLU A 269 -12.09 -8.36 -24.76
C GLU A 269 -12.79 -9.73 -24.91
N ILE A 270 -12.63 -10.64 -23.94
CA ILE A 270 -13.32 -11.94 -23.96
C ILE A 270 -14.84 -11.76 -23.98
N LYS A 271 -15.39 -10.90 -23.12
CA LYS A 271 -16.83 -10.63 -23.05
C LYS A 271 -17.38 -10.08 -24.35
N LEU A 272 -16.64 -9.20 -25.01
CA LEU A 272 -17.03 -8.62 -26.30
C LEU A 272 -17.06 -9.68 -27.39
N ILE A 273 -16.05 -10.55 -27.45
CA ILE A 273 -15.99 -11.63 -28.44
C ILE A 273 -17.11 -12.65 -28.21
N LEU A 274 -17.38 -13.02 -26.96
CA LEU A 274 -18.38 -14.03 -26.62
C LEU A 274 -19.82 -13.53 -26.64
N LYS A 275 -20.06 -12.20 -26.63
CA LYS A 275 -21.40 -11.60 -26.58
C LYS A 275 -22.35 -12.17 -27.65
N ASP A 276 -21.85 -12.37 -28.86
CA ASP A 276 -22.63 -12.83 -30.01
C ASP A 276 -22.36 -14.31 -30.37
N LYS A 277 -21.56 -15.03 -29.56
CA LYS A 277 -21.13 -16.41 -29.82
C LYS A 277 -21.82 -17.37 -28.86
N ARG A 278 -22.94 -17.94 -29.30
CA ARG A 278 -23.71 -18.94 -28.53
C ARG A 278 -23.18 -20.36 -28.62
N ASN A 279 -22.26 -20.62 -29.54
CA ASN A 279 -21.69 -21.94 -29.77
C ASN A 279 -20.45 -22.23 -28.89
N ILE A 280 -20.00 -21.28 -28.06
CA ILE A 280 -18.87 -21.45 -27.16
C ILE A 280 -19.39 -21.53 -25.73
N VAL A 281 -19.09 -22.65 -25.06
CA VAL A 281 -19.53 -22.91 -23.68
C VAL A 281 -18.30 -22.95 -22.76
N LEU A 282 -18.30 -22.11 -21.73
CA LEU A 282 -17.26 -22.14 -20.71
C LEU A 282 -17.64 -23.11 -19.59
N CYS A 283 -16.71 -24.02 -19.27
CA CYS A 283 -16.90 -25.07 -18.28
C CYS A 283 -15.79 -25.00 -17.22
N TRP A 284 -16.20 -24.98 -15.95
CA TRP A 284 -15.25 -25.15 -14.86
C TRP A 284 -14.97 -26.62 -14.63
N VAL A 285 -13.68 -26.98 -14.55
CA VAL A 285 -13.21 -28.32 -14.17
C VAL A 285 -12.34 -28.23 -12.93
N LYS A 286 -12.24 -29.33 -12.18
CA LYS A 286 -11.37 -29.38 -11.01
C LYS A 286 -9.92 -29.65 -11.40
N ALA A 287 -9.01 -28.82 -10.90
CA ALA A 287 -7.57 -29.02 -11.06
C ALA A 287 -7.08 -30.35 -10.45
N HIS A 288 -6.11 -30.99 -11.11
CA HIS A 288 -5.34 -32.14 -10.61
C HIS A 288 -6.18 -33.39 -10.22
N VAL A 289 -7.20 -33.71 -11.01
CA VAL A 289 -8.05 -34.91 -10.80
C VAL A 289 -7.83 -35.98 -11.88
N GLY A 290 -6.74 -35.92 -12.66
CA GLY A 290 -6.47 -36.92 -13.71
C GLY A 290 -7.16 -36.63 -15.05
N ILE A 291 -7.68 -35.41 -15.28
CA ILE A 291 -8.27 -35.04 -16.57
C ILE A 291 -7.12 -34.79 -17.55
N SER A 292 -6.88 -35.75 -18.44
CA SER A 292 -5.82 -35.74 -19.46
C SER A 292 -5.62 -34.38 -20.13
N GLY A 293 -6.68 -33.77 -20.69
CA GLY A 293 -6.58 -32.48 -21.37
C GLY A 293 -6.15 -31.33 -20.45
N ASN A 294 -6.63 -31.31 -19.21
CA ASN A 294 -6.23 -30.29 -18.23
C ASN A 294 -4.76 -30.45 -17.81
N GLU A 295 -4.30 -31.69 -17.65
CA GLU A 295 -2.90 -31.99 -17.31
C GLU A 295 -1.94 -31.60 -18.44
N ILE A 296 -2.35 -31.81 -19.70
CA ILE A 296 -1.59 -31.38 -20.86
C ILE A 296 -1.56 -29.84 -20.94
N ALA A 297 -2.69 -29.16 -20.72
CA ALA A 297 -2.74 -27.71 -20.69
C ALA A 297 -1.81 -27.13 -19.60
N ASP A 298 -1.79 -27.72 -18.39
CA ASP A 298 -0.87 -27.36 -17.30
C ASP A 298 0.59 -27.59 -17.67
N SER A 299 0.90 -28.73 -18.31
CA SER A 299 2.24 -29.01 -18.82
C SER A 299 2.67 -27.97 -19.86
N LEU A 300 1.80 -27.59 -20.79
CA LEU A 300 2.07 -26.56 -21.81
C LEU A 300 2.28 -25.19 -21.18
N ALA A 301 1.45 -24.81 -20.20
CA ALA A 301 1.60 -23.55 -19.48
C ALA A 301 2.94 -23.51 -18.70
N LYS A 302 3.34 -24.62 -18.08
CA LYS A 302 4.65 -24.76 -17.41
C LYS A 302 5.81 -24.73 -18.40
N GLU A 303 5.68 -25.38 -19.55
CA GLU A 303 6.70 -25.31 -20.61
C GLU A 303 6.90 -23.87 -21.08
N ALA A 304 5.80 -23.13 -21.27
CA ALA A 304 5.85 -21.72 -21.64
C ALA A 304 6.67 -20.89 -20.64
N THR A 305 6.56 -21.15 -19.34
CA THR A 305 7.35 -20.44 -18.32
C THR A 305 8.86 -20.64 -18.48
N ARG A 306 9.33 -21.65 -19.21
CA ARG A 306 10.77 -21.92 -19.40
C ARG A 306 11.34 -21.25 -20.64
N ARG A 307 10.50 -20.74 -21.55
CA ARG A 307 10.93 -20.11 -22.80
C ARG A 307 11.45 -18.70 -22.55
N GLU A 308 12.62 -18.35 -23.07
CA GLU A 308 13.21 -17.01 -22.85
C GLU A 308 12.47 -15.90 -23.59
N THR A 309 11.90 -16.21 -24.76
CA THR A 309 11.25 -15.22 -25.63
C THR A 309 9.83 -14.92 -25.17
N ILE A 310 9.56 -13.66 -24.82
CA ILE A 310 8.19 -13.19 -24.51
C ILE A 310 7.40 -13.09 -25.81
N VAL A 311 6.28 -13.80 -25.89
CA VAL A 311 5.38 -13.81 -27.05
C VAL A 311 4.32 -12.73 -26.91
N ILE A 312 3.74 -12.58 -25.72
CA ILE A 312 2.69 -11.60 -25.44
C ILE A 312 3.17 -10.66 -24.34
N ASN A 313 3.30 -9.37 -24.68
CA ASN A 313 3.55 -8.34 -23.70
C ASN A 313 2.25 -7.97 -22.99
N ILE A 314 2.27 -7.97 -21.66
CA ILE A 314 1.11 -7.71 -20.82
C ILE A 314 1.25 -6.32 -20.21
N LYS A 315 0.15 -5.56 -20.15
CA LYS A 315 0.14 -4.26 -19.47
C LYS A 315 0.18 -4.43 -17.95
N PHE A 316 0.82 -3.50 -17.26
CA PHE A 316 0.86 -3.47 -15.80
C PHE A 316 -0.52 -3.15 -15.22
N SER A 317 -0.93 -3.90 -14.19
CA SER A 317 -2.21 -3.65 -13.53
C SER A 317 -2.22 -2.36 -12.70
N LYS A 318 -3.42 -1.77 -12.54
CA LYS A 318 -3.67 -0.70 -11.55
C LYS A 318 -3.21 -1.05 -10.13
N ARG A 319 -3.26 -2.33 -9.75
CA ARG A 319 -2.79 -2.83 -8.45
C ARG A 319 -1.26 -2.76 -8.36
N TRP A 320 -0.55 -3.17 -9.41
CA TRP A 320 0.90 -3.03 -9.49
C TRP A 320 1.30 -1.57 -9.28
N LEU A 321 0.63 -0.64 -9.99
CA LEU A 321 0.92 0.79 -9.87
C LEU A 321 0.72 1.31 -8.44
N LYS A 322 -0.36 0.89 -7.78
CA LYS A 322 -0.62 1.21 -6.37
C LYS A 322 0.49 0.68 -5.44
N ASN A 323 0.90 -0.58 -5.63
CA ASN A 323 1.95 -1.21 -4.83
C ASN A 323 3.31 -0.53 -5.06
N HIS A 324 3.63 -0.20 -6.31
CA HIS A 324 4.85 0.52 -6.69
C HIS A 324 4.97 1.83 -5.91
N PHE A 325 3.95 2.71 -5.95
CA PHE A 325 4.02 3.98 -5.22
C PHE A 325 4.03 3.81 -3.70
N GLN A 326 3.38 2.77 -3.15
CA GLN A 326 3.50 2.45 -1.74
C GLN A 326 4.93 2.05 -1.35
N ARG A 327 5.61 1.27 -2.21
CA ARG A 327 7.02 0.92 -2.04
C ARG A 327 7.91 2.16 -2.13
N VAL A 328 7.73 3.01 -3.13
CA VAL A 328 8.47 4.28 -3.29
C VAL A 328 8.35 5.17 -2.05
N ILE A 329 7.13 5.33 -1.51
CA ILE A 329 6.92 6.11 -0.27
C ILE A 329 7.71 5.49 0.89
N LYS A 330 7.66 4.16 1.04
CA LYS A 330 8.35 3.45 2.12
C LYS A 330 9.87 3.56 1.99
N GLU A 331 10.42 3.40 0.79
CA GLU A 331 11.86 3.52 0.51
C GLU A 331 12.38 4.92 0.77
N ARG A 332 11.70 5.95 0.25
CA ARG A 332 12.05 7.36 0.51
C ARG A 332 11.95 7.70 1.99
N TRP A 333 10.95 7.14 2.68
CA TRP A 333 10.82 7.31 4.13
C TRP A 333 11.97 6.62 4.88
N GLN A 334 12.34 5.40 4.49
CA GLN A 334 13.47 4.67 5.07
C GLN A 334 14.79 5.43 4.89
N GLN A 335 15.08 5.89 3.68
CA GLN A 335 16.28 6.70 3.39
C GLN A 335 16.32 7.95 4.27
N ARG A 336 15.21 8.70 4.33
CA ARG A 336 15.12 9.88 5.20
C ARG A 336 15.35 9.55 6.67
N TRP A 337 14.88 8.39 7.12
CA TRP A 337 15.02 7.97 8.51
C TRP A 337 16.46 7.58 8.87
N GLU A 338 17.13 6.85 7.97
CA GLU A 338 18.51 6.41 8.12
C GLU A 338 19.48 7.59 8.24
N PHE A 339 19.35 8.57 7.34
CA PHE A 339 20.24 9.74 7.27
C PHE A 339 19.82 10.90 8.16
N SER A 340 18.71 10.81 8.89
CA SER A 340 18.34 11.91 9.78
C SER A 340 19.28 12.02 10.98
N LEU A 341 19.69 13.25 11.29
CA LEU A 341 20.43 13.61 12.50
C LEU A 341 19.52 13.75 13.74
N LYS A 342 18.19 13.79 13.58
CA LYS A 342 17.27 13.93 14.72
C LYS A 342 16.76 12.57 15.17
N ALA A 343 16.34 12.49 16.43
CA ALA A 343 15.76 11.29 17.04
C ALA A 343 16.63 10.02 16.92
N ARG A 344 17.96 10.17 16.97
CA ARG A 344 18.91 9.04 16.90
C ARG A 344 18.70 7.97 17.98
N TYR A 345 18.25 8.37 19.17
CA TYR A 345 17.83 7.43 20.20
C TYR A 345 16.70 6.51 19.71
N THR A 346 15.63 7.09 19.15
CA THR A 346 14.52 6.31 18.57
C THR A 346 14.95 5.51 17.35
N TYR A 347 15.93 5.97 16.56
CA TYR A 347 16.53 5.20 15.47
C TYR A 347 17.22 3.93 15.99
N GLY A 348 17.99 4.03 17.07
CA GLY A 348 18.65 2.87 17.68
C GLY A 348 17.65 1.81 18.15
N LEU A 349 16.44 2.20 18.54
CA LEU A 349 15.36 1.27 18.88
C LEU A 349 14.62 0.75 17.64
N MET A 350 14.29 1.62 16.70
CA MET A 350 13.42 1.33 15.56
C MET A 350 14.06 1.78 14.24
N PRO A 351 15.10 1.08 13.73
CA PRO A 351 15.82 1.50 12.52
C PRO A 351 15.00 1.37 11.24
N GLN A 352 14.03 0.44 11.21
CA GLN A 352 13.18 0.20 10.05
C GLN A 352 11.91 1.04 10.12
N VAL A 353 11.38 1.53 9.01
CA VAL A 353 10.06 2.21 8.96
C VAL A 353 8.92 1.20 8.84
N SER A 354 7.75 1.52 9.40
CA SER A 354 6.59 0.63 9.34
C SER A 354 5.28 1.38 9.46
N THR A 355 4.36 1.13 8.53
CA THR A 355 3.00 1.67 8.56
C THR A 355 2.10 0.98 9.59
N LYS A 356 2.52 -0.16 10.14
CA LYS A 356 1.73 -0.93 11.12
C LYS A 356 1.85 -0.39 12.55
N ARG A 357 2.87 0.43 12.85
CA ARG A 357 3.09 0.96 14.21
C ARG A 357 2.00 1.92 14.63
N CYS A 358 1.69 1.94 15.92
CA CYS A 358 0.82 2.95 16.54
C CYS A 358 1.08 2.97 18.05
N PHE A 359 2.15 3.64 18.46
CA PHE A 359 2.43 3.86 19.88
C PHE A 359 1.75 5.13 20.35
N GLY A 360 0.82 5.04 21.31
CA GLY A 360 0.06 6.19 21.81
C GLY A 360 -0.19 6.15 23.30
N ASP A 361 0.87 5.90 24.06
CA ASP A 361 0.87 5.88 25.52
C ASP A 361 1.88 6.91 26.02
N PHE A 362 1.40 7.92 26.74
CA PHE A 362 2.23 9.05 27.15
C PHE A 362 3.38 8.69 28.07
N TYR A 363 3.24 7.68 28.93
CA TYR A 363 4.32 7.28 29.82
C TYR A 363 5.33 6.43 29.06
N ILE A 364 4.87 5.45 28.30
CA ILE A 364 5.76 4.56 27.53
C ILE A 364 6.53 5.32 26.45
N ASN A 365 5.88 6.28 25.78
CA ASN A 365 6.52 7.03 24.71
C ASN A 365 7.64 7.95 25.18
N GLN A 366 7.72 8.26 26.47
CA GLN A 366 8.91 8.90 27.05
C GLN A 366 10.12 7.99 26.96
N PHE A 367 9.96 6.72 27.35
CA PHE A 367 11.01 5.71 27.22
C PHE A 367 11.38 5.49 25.75
N LEU A 368 10.43 5.48 24.82
CA LEU A 368 10.71 5.25 23.40
C LEU A 368 11.38 6.45 22.68
N THR A 369 11.27 7.65 23.25
CA THR A 369 11.83 8.86 22.65
C THR A 369 13.08 9.35 23.38
N GLY A 370 13.29 8.98 24.63
CA GLY A 370 14.33 9.60 25.46
C GLY A 370 13.98 11.03 25.87
N HIS A 371 12.70 11.41 25.77
CA HIS A 371 12.19 12.72 26.17
C HIS A 371 11.27 12.61 27.38
N GLY A 372 11.22 13.66 28.20
CA GLY A 372 10.24 13.80 29.28
C GLY A 372 10.88 13.94 30.65
N VAL A 373 10.55 13.03 31.56
CA VAL A 373 10.88 13.14 32.99
C VAL A 373 12.31 12.71 33.35
N PHE A 374 13.10 12.22 32.41
CA PHE A 374 14.46 11.72 32.70
C PHE A 374 15.44 12.87 33.00
N PRO A 375 16.16 12.87 34.14
CA PRO A 375 17.14 13.91 34.49
C PRO A 375 18.15 14.24 33.39
N VAL A 376 18.73 13.25 32.71
CA VAL A 376 19.67 13.49 31.60
C VAL A 376 19.02 14.27 30.45
N TYR A 377 17.75 13.98 30.17
CA TYR A 377 16.99 14.74 29.19
C TYR A 377 16.72 16.18 29.67
N GLN A 378 16.33 16.32 30.94
CA GLN A 378 16.01 17.62 31.54
C GLN A 378 17.24 18.53 31.67
N MET A 379 18.41 17.98 31.95
CA MET A 379 19.68 18.69 31.93
C MET A 379 19.96 19.26 30.53
N ARG A 380 19.88 18.41 29.49
CA ARG A 380 20.16 18.82 28.10
C ARG A 380 19.21 19.91 27.58
N PHE A 381 17.94 19.90 27.98
CA PHE A 381 16.91 20.81 27.44
C PHE A 381 16.56 21.99 28.34
N PHE A 382 16.76 21.87 29.65
CA PHE A 382 16.32 22.86 30.65
C PHE A 382 17.40 23.21 31.68
N GLY A 383 18.62 22.67 31.58
CA GLY A 383 19.73 23.00 32.48
C GLY A 383 19.58 22.48 33.91
N LYS A 384 18.71 21.50 34.14
CA LYS A 384 18.53 20.84 35.45
C LYS A 384 19.69 19.87 35.77
N ASN A 385 19.70 19.34 36.99
CA ASN A 385 20.62 18.28 37.39
C ASN A 385 20.32 16.97 36.63
N ASP A 386 21.36 16.27 36.18
CA ASP A 386 21.29 15.00 35.46
C ASP A 386 21.32 13.77 36.39
N ILE A 387 21.60 13.94 37.67
CA ILE A 387 21.66 12.89 38.69
C ILE A 387 20.25 12.35 38.99
N CYS A 388 20.15 11.02 39.13
CA CYS A 388 18.93 10.35 39.56
C CYS A 388 18.56 10.72 41.00
N HIS A 389 17.27 10.78 41.32
CA HIS A 389 16.78 10.95 42.70
C HIS A 389 17.27 9.89 43.70
N CYS A 390 17.78 8.73 43.24
CA CYS A 390 18.41 7.74 44.11
C CYS A 390 19.84 8.10 44.52
N GLY A 391 20.46 9.11 43.90
CA GLY A 391 21.80 9.60 44.19
C GLY A 391 22.96 8.74 43.67
N ARG A 392 22.71 7.63 42.95
CA ARG A 392 23.75 6.66 42.58
C ARG A 392 24.37 6.83 41.19
N ASP A 393 23.65 7.44 40.27
CA ASP A 393 24.03 7.53 38.85
C ASP A 393 23.21 8.63 38.15
N GLN A 394 23.53 8.90 36.88
CA GLN A 394 22.71 9.72 36.01
C GLN A 394 21.31 9.11 35.81
N GLY A 395 20.29 9.96 35.78
CA GLY A 395 18.90 9.59 35.57
C GLY A 395 18.59 9.23 34.11
N THR A 396 19.28 8.21 33.58
CA THR A 396 19.06 7.65 32.24
C THR A 396 17.90 6.64 32.25
N ILE A 397 17.34 6.37 31.06
CA ILE A 397 16.36 5.28 30.88
C ILE A 397 16.96 3.95 31.33
N THR A 398 18.20 3.64 30.93
CA THR A 398 18.90 2.41 31.29
C THR A 398 19.04 2.28 32.81
N HIS A 399 19.44 3.34 33.51
CA HIS A 399 19.51 3.34 34.96
C HIS A 399 18.16 2.99 35.58
N TYR A 400 17.07 3.66 35.17
CA TYR A 400 15.75 3.38 35.71
C TYR A 400 15.24 1.96 35.42
N LEU A 401 15.49 1.44 34.22
CA LEU A 401 15.05 0.12 33.80
C LEU A 401 15.85 -1.02 34.41
N TYR A 402 17.16 -0.85 34.65
CA TYR A 402 18.04 -1.96 35.00
C TYR A 402 18.75 -1.84 36.34
N GLY A 403 18.97 -0.63 36.87
CA GLY A 403 19.85 -0.43 38.03
C GLY A 403 19.27 0.38 39.19
N CYS A 404 18.20 1.15 38.98
CA CYS A 404 17.75 2.13 39.96
C CYS A 404 17.07 1.45 41.16
N PRO A 405 17.60 1.56 42.39
CA PRO A 405 17.04 0.85 43.56
C PRO A 405 15.61 1.28 43.89
N THR A 406 15.24 2.53 43.58
CA THR A 406 13.88 3.08 43.74
C THR A 406 12.81 2.24 43.05
N PHE A 407 13.19 1.54 41.97
CA PHE A 407 12.25 0.76 41.17
C PHE A 407 12.41 -0.77 41.31
N ASN A 408 13.15 -1.25 42.32
CA ASN A 408 13.34 -2.69 42.57
C ASN A 408 12.01 -3.44 42.66
N GLN A 409 11.06 -2.93 43.46
CA GLN A 409 9.75 -3.56 43.65
C GLN A 409 8.95 -3.62 42.35
N ILE A 410 8.97 -2.54 41.56
CA ILE A 410 8.28 -2.51 40.25
C ILE A 410 8.91 -3.54 39.29
N ARG A 411 10.23 -3.67 39.28
CA ARG A 411 10.90 -4.67 38.42
C ARG A 411 10.55 -6.09 38.82
N GLN A 412 10.64 -6.43 40.11
CA GLN A 412 10.26 -7.75 40.61
C GLN A 412 8.77 -8.07 40.36
N GLY A 413 7.90 -7.06 40.48
CA GLY A 413 6.46 -7.24 40.29
C GLY A 413 6.03 -7.36 38.82
N TYR A 414 6.64 -6.59 37.90
CA TYR A 414 6.13 -6.39 36.54
C TYR A 414 7.05 -6.84 35.40
N LEU A 415 8.37 -6.91 35.62
CA LEU A 415 9.33 -7.34 34.62
C LEU A 415 9.63 -8.84 34.73
N PRO A 416 9.92 -9.54 33.61
CA PRO A 416 10.27 -10.95 33.64
C PRO A 416 11.63 -11.17 34.32
N SER A 417 11.91 -12.35 34.86
CA SER A 417 13.16 -12.63 35.59
C SER A 417 14.42 -12.39 34.74
N ASN A 418 14.36 -12.62 33.43
CA ASN A 418 15.45 -12.40 32.49
C ASN A 418 15.49 -10.99 31.87
N PHE A 419 14.77 -10.01 32.45
CA PHE A 419 14.62 -8.67 31.85
C PHE A 419 15.95 -7.95 31.55
N VAL A 420 17.02 -8.25 32.30
CA VAL A 420 18.36 -7.69 32.12
C VAL A 420 18.93 -8.00 30.73
N ASN A 421 18.49 -9.09 30.11
CA ASN A 421 18.94 -9.52 28.78
C ASN A 421 18.00 -9.03 27.66
N LEU A 422 16.89 -8.35 27.99
CA LEU A 422 15.89 -7.93 27.01
C LEU A 422 16.06 -6.45 26.67
N GLY A 423 15.90 -6.12 25.39
CA GLY A 423 15.82 -4.75 24.92
C GLY A 423 14.49 -4.08 25.28
N LEU A 424 14.46 -2.74 25.27
CA LEU A 424 13.26 -1.96 25.62
C LEU A 424 12.03 -2.32 24.76
N LEU A 425 12.21 -2.63 23.47
CA LEU A 425 11.09 -3.02 22.59
C LEU A 425 10.53 -4.40 22.93
N GLU A 426 11.38 -5.34 23.28
CA GLU A 426 10.96 -6.67 23.73
C GLU A 426 10.20 -6.56 25.04
N LEU A 427 10.70 -5.74 25.97
CA LEU A 427 10.03 -5.41 27.22
C LEU A 427 8.65 -4.79 27.01
N ILE A 428 8.53 -3.77 26.15
CA ILE A 428 7.24 -3.10 25.88
C ILE A 428 6.23 -4.02 25.20
N SER A 429 6.67 -5.06 24.50
CA SER A 429 5.75 -6.04 23.90
C SER A 429 4.92 -6.80 24.96
N LEU A 430 5.46 -6.93 26.17
CA LEU A 430 4.82 -7.63 27.28
C LEU A 430 3.79 -6.72 27.99
N PRO A 431 2.49 -7.11 28.06
CA PRO A 431 1.45 -6.30 28.70
C PRO A 431 1.76 -5.93 30.16
N LYS A 432 2.31 -6.88 30.93
CA LYS A 432 2.66 -6.69 32.34
C LYS A 432 3.74 -5.62 32.51
N VAL A 433 4.77 -5.65 31.67
CA VAL A 433 5.86 -4.66 31.68
C VAL A 433 5.34 -3.26 31.36
N ARG A 434 4.42 -3.12 30.41
CA ARG A 434 3.80 -1.82 30.10
C ARG A 434 3.15 -1.16 31.32
N VAL A 435 2.55 -1.95 32.22
CA VAL A 435 2.01 -1.43 33.49
C VAL A 435 3.15 -0.93 34.39
N GLY A 436 4.21 -1.71 34.58
CA GLY A 436 5.37 -1.31 35.38
C GLY A 436 6.04 -0.03 34.85
N LEU A 437 6.22 0.10 33.54
CA LEU A 437 6.79 1.30 32.91
C LEU A 437 5.92 2.54 33.12
N ARG A 438 4.58 2.39 33.10
CA ARG A 438 3.67 3.50 33.42
C ARG A 438 3.84 3.95 34.87
N LEU A 439 3.91 3.01 35.82
CA LEU A 439 4.12 3.34 37.24
C LEU A 439 5.45 4.07 37.46
N MET A 440 6.53 3.61 36.83
CA MET A 440 7.82 4.31 36.83
C MET A 440 7.68 5.73 36.28
N GLY A 441 7.07 5.88 35.10
CA GLY A 441 6.88 7.18 34.46
C GLY A 441 6.01 8.15 35.28
N GLN A 442 4.97 7.64 35.93
CA GLN A 442 4.10 8.41 36.84
C GLN A 442 4.87 8.90 38.06
N PHE A 443 5.63 8.00 38.71
CA PHE A 443 6.46 8.35 39.86
C PHE A 443 7.48 9.44 39.51
N LEU A 444 8.19 9.27 38.38
CA LEU A 444 9.18 10.26 37.93
C LEU A 444 8.52 11.61 37.60
N LEU A 445 7.32 11.60 37.01
CA LEU A 445 6.59 12.83 36.71
C LEU A 445 6.22 13.58 37.99
N GLN A 446 5.73 12.88 39.01
CA GLN A 446 5.40 13.49 40.30
C GLN A 446 6.62 14.16 40.93
N LYS A 447 7.76 13.46 40.97
CA LYS A 447 9.03 13.99 41.48
C LYS A 447 9.61 15.17 40.69
N CYS A 448 9.14 15.41 39.47
CA CYS A 448 9.57 16.56 38.67
C CYS A 448 8.67 17.79 38.84
N LEU A 449 7.48 17.61 39.43
CA LEU A 449 6.50 18.67 39.69
C LEU A 449 6.60 19.19 41.12
N ASP A 450 7.00 18.33 42.06
CA ASP A 450 7.47 18.69 43.41
C ASP A 450 8.86 19.33 43.33
#